data_AF-A0A7V1D420-F1
#
_entry.id   AF-A0A7V1D420-F1
#
_cell.length_a   1.000
_cell.length_b   1.000
_cell.length_c   1.000
_cell.angle_alpha   90.00
_cell.angle_beta   90.00
_cell.angle_gamma   90.00
#
_symmetry.space_group_name_H-M   'P 1'
#
loop_
_entity.id
_entity.type
_entity.pdbx_description
1 polymer ?
#
loop_
_entity_poly.entity_id
_entity_poly.type
_entity_poly.pdbx_seq_one_letter_code
_entity_poly.pdbx_strand_id
1 'polypeptide(L)'
;MLTQKLVQPQPNEKWVLITTGWHMPRSRGIFCKNRWDVIPYPVDYYSQRENLFRVELDLRGHLNNLVTGVKEWVGILAYSLSGKMNGC
;
A
#
# COMPACT_ATOMS: atom_id res chain seq x y z
N MET A 1 9.39 -7.23 -15.80
CA MET A 1 9.61 -7.60 -14.38
C MET A 1 10.76 -8.61 -14.28
N LEU A 2 11.61 -8.57 -13.25
CA LEU A 2 12.76 -9.50 -13.10
C LEU A 2 12.30 -10.96 -13.03
N THR A 3 11.37 -11.26 -12.13
CA THR A 3 10.83 -12.61 -11.93
C THR A 3 10.29 -13.20 -13.22
N GLN A 4 9.59 -12.43 -14.03
CA GLN A 4 9.01 -12.90 -15.29
C GLN A 4 10.08 -13.39 -16.29
N LYS A 5 11.25 -12.74 -16.31
CA LYS A 5 12.37 -13.15 -17.17
C LYS A 5 13.04 -14.43 -16.67
N LEU A 6 13.03 -14.65 -15.35
CA LEU A 6 13.65 -15.82 -14.73
C LEU A 6 12.80 -17.07 -14.89
N VAL A 7 11.48 -16.96 -14.68
CA VAL A 7 10.62 -18.15 -14.62
C VAL A 7 9.79 -18.39 -15.87
N GLN A 8 9.71 -17.43 -16.80
CA GLN A 8 9.07 -17.60 -18.12
C GLN A 8 7.72 -18.34 -18.06
N PRO A 9 6.73 -17.77 -17.36
CA PRO A 9 5.49 -18.47 -17.03
C PRO A 9 4.74 -18.94 -18.29
N GLN A 10 4.27 -20.19 -18.28
CA GLN A 10 3.49 -20.76 -19.38
C GLN A 10 2.00 -20.41 -19.26
N PRO A 11 1.25 -20.42 -20.38
CA PRO A 11 -0.21 -20.33 -20.35
C PRO A 11 -0.79 -21.47 -19.49
N ASN A 12 -1.75 -21.15 -18.61
CA ASN A 12 -2.42 -22.05 -17.66
C ASN A 12 -1.67 -22.41 -16.37
N GLU A 13 -0.48 -21.85 -16.10
CA GLU A 13 0.15 -22.01 -14.80
C GLU A 13 -0.52 -21.13 -13.72
N LYS A 14 -0.69 -21.67 -12.51
CA LYS A 14 -1.16 -20.92 -11.36
C LYS A 14 0.02 -20.43 -10.53
N TRP A 15 0.09 -19.13 -10.33
CA TRP A 15 1.16 -18.48 -9.57
C TRP A 15 0.61 -17.95 -8.25
N VAL A 16 1.33 -18.18 -7.15
CA VAL A 16 0.96 -17.65 -5.83
C VAL A 16 1.92 -16.54 -5.46
N LEU A 17 1.38 -15.36 -5.13
CA LEU A 17 2.14 -14.20 -4.67
C LEU A 17 2.15 -14.16 -3.14
N ILE A 18 3.28 -14.53 -2.54
CA ILE A 18 3.49 -14.49 -1.10
C ILE A 18 4.27 -13.22 -0.74
N THR A 19 3.68 -12.35 0.08
CA THR A 19 4.37 -11.20 0.65
C THR A 19 3.62 -10.69 1.89
N THR A 20 4.24 -9.83 2.68
CA THR A 20 3.62 -9.16 3.83
C THR A 20 2.31 -8.48 3.43
N GLY A 21 1.27 -8.57 4.26
CA GLY A 21 -0.05 -7.99 3.99
C GLY A 21 -0.01 -6.50 3.62
N TRP A 22 0.87 -5.74 4.27
CA TRP A 22 1.08 -4.31 3.97
C TRP A 22 1.69 -4.06 2.58
N HIS A 23 2.54 -4.96 2.09
CA HIS A 23 3.12 -4.87 0.74
C HIS A 23 2.22 -5.44 -0.36
N MET A 24 1.16 -6.17 0.01
CA MET A 24 0.31 -6.87 -0.95
C MET A 24 -0.33 -5.95 -2.00
N PRO A 25 -0.94 -4.80 -1.65
CA PRO A 25 -1.58 -3.93 -2.66
C PRO A 25 -0.58 -3.44 -3.71
N ARG A 26 0.61 -3.03 -3.26
CA ARG A 26 1.69 -2.54 -4.13
C ARG A 26 2.21 -3.66 -5.02
N SER A 27 2.53 -4.82 -4.45
CA SER A 27 3.05 -5.97 -5.20
C SER A 27 2.05 -6.45 -6.24
N ARG A 28 0.78 -6.64 -5.85
CA ARG A 28 -0.30 -7.05 -6.77
C ARG A 28 -0.44 -6.07 -7.95
N GLY A 29 -0.36 -4.76 -7.70
CA GLY A 29 -0.40 -3.75 -8.77
C GLY A 29 0.70 -3.93 -9.83
N ILE A 30 1.91 -4.34 -9.41
CA ILE A 30 3.00 -4.62 -10.35
C ILE A 30 2.69 -5.86 -11.20
N PHE A 31 2.18 -6.95 -10.61
CA PHE A 31 1.80 -8.15 -11.36
C PHE A 31 0.64 -7.88 -12.34
N CYS A 32 -0.39 -7.15 -11.91
CA CYS A 32 -1.49 -6.72 -12.77
C CYS A 32 -1.03 -5.88 -13.96
N LYS A 33 -0.11 -4.93 -13.75
CA LYS A 33 0.46 -4.11 -14.85
C LYS A 33 1.21 -4.95 -15.89
N ASN A 34 1.82 -6.06 -15.48
CA ASN A 34 2.53 -6.97 -16.37
C ASN A 34 1.63 -8.08 -16.95
N ARG A 35 0.30 -8.00 -16.76
CA ARG A 35 -0.69 -9.00 -17.21
C ARG A 35 -0.36 -10.43 -16.75
N TRP A 36 0.21 -10.55 -15.56
CA TRP A 36 0.51 -11.83 -14.94
C TRP A 36 -0.53 -12.12 -13.87
N ASP A 37 -1.35 -13.13 -14.11
CA ASP A 37 -2.36 -13.57 -13.13
C ASP A 37 -1.69 -14.31 -11.97
N VAL A 38 -1.94 -13.84 -10.75
CA VAL A 38 -1.36 -14.36 -9.52
C VAL A 38 -2.40 -14.39 -8.42
N ILE A 39 -2.40 -15.48 -7.65
CA ILE A 39 -3.23 -15.69 -6.47
C ILE A 39 -2.55 -14.98 -5.29
N PRO A 40 -3.15 -13.93 -4.71
CA PRO A 40 -2.55 -13.22 -3.59
C PRO A 40 -2.61 -14.09 -2.32
N TYR A 41 -1.45 -14.30 -1.68
CA TYR A 41 -1.33 -14.98 -0.39
C TYR A 41 -0.57 -14.09 0.61
N PRO A 42 -1.26 -13.10 1.18
CA PRO A 42 -0.67 -12.18 2.15
C PRO A 42 -0.30 -12.89 3.46
N VAL A 43 0.93 -12.68 3.90
CA VAL A 43 1.47 -13.20 5.17
C VAL A 43 1.82 -12.05 6.11
N ASP A 44 2.26 -12.34 7.33
CA ASP A 44 2.82 -11.35 8.27
C ASP A 44 1.96 -10.08 8.42
N TYR A 45 0.70 -10.27 8.82
CA TYR A 45 -0.17 -9.15 9.09
C TYR A 45 0.27 -8.48 10.38
N TYR A 46 0.89 -7.30 10.27
CA TYR A 46 1.27 -6.47 11.43
C TYR A 46 0.04 -6.07 12.28
N SER A 47 -1.16 -6.13 11.70
CA SER A 47 -2.43 -6.08 12.44
C SER A 47 -3.04 -7.47 12.56
N GLN A 48 -3.01 -8.02 13.77
CA GLN A 48 -3.94 -9.08 14.15
C GLN A 48 -5.36 -8.56 13.86
N ARG A 49 -6.13 -9.25 13.01
CA ARG A 49 -7.50 -8.83 12.62
C ARG A 49 -8.47 -8.72 13.80
N GLU A 50 -8.09 -9.26 14.95
CA GLU A 50 -8.78 -9.18 16.23
C GLU A 50 -8.46 -7.92 17.06
N ASN A 51 -7.58 -7.04 16.57
CA ASN A 51 -7.16 -5.81 17.24
C ASN A 51 -7.42 -4.52 16.43
N LEU A 52 -8.54 -4.45 15.70
CA LEU A 52 -8.97 -3.20 15.03
C LEU A 52 -9.39 -2.09 16.03
N PHE A 53 -9.53 -2.39 17.32
CA PHE A 53 -9.97 -1.47 18.37
C PHE A 53 -8.92 -1.15 19.45
N ARG A 54 -7.68 -1.64 19.33
CA ARG A 54 -6.61 -1.16 20.22
C ARG A 54 -6.07 0.16 19.71
N VAL A 55 -6.69 1.23 20.19
CA VAL A 55 -6.06 2.55 20.29
C VAL A 55 -4.90 2.40 21.27
N GLU A 56 -3.74 2.01 20.76
CA GLU A 56 -2.51 2.03 21.55
C GLU A 56 -2.16 3.51 21.76
N LEU A 57 -2.48 4.00 22.96
CA LEU A 57 -2.18 5.34 23.43
C LEU A 57 -0.66 5.49 23.65
N ASP A 58 0.12 5.43 22.58
CA ASP A 58 1.49 5.94 22.61
C ASP A 58 1.46 7.48 22.41
N LEU A 59 1.01 8.16 23.47
CA LEU A 59 0.76 9.59 23.54
C LEU A 59 2.01 10.49 23.35
N ARG A 60 3.21 9.92 23.16
CA ARG A 60 4.45 10.71 23.01
C ARG A 60 4.99 10.78 21.58
N GLY A 61 4.77 9.77 20.73
CA GLY A 61 5.16 9.81 19.32
C GLY A 61 4.18 10.53 18.39
N HIS A 62 2.90 10.55 18.76
CA HIS A 62 1.80 10.99 17.88
C HIS A 62 1.64 12.52 17.75
N LEU A 63 2.22 13.31 18.66
CA LEU A 63 2.07 14.77 18.62
C LEU A 63 2.85 15.40 17.45
N ASN A 64 4.00 14.84 17.07
CA ASN A 64 4.75 15.30 15.89
C ASN A 64 4.02 14.96 14.58
N ASN A 65 3.31 13.82 14.55
CA ASN A 65 2.51 13.43 13.39
C ASN A 65 1.29 14.35 13.19
N LEU A 66 0.69 14.85 14.27
CA LEU A 66 -0.37 15.87 14.20
C LEU A 66 0.15 17.19 13.63
N VAL A 67 1.33 17.65 14.05
CA VAL A 67 1.93 18.90 13.52
C VAL A 67 2.29 18.76 12.03
N THR A 68 2.82 17.61 11.63
CA THR A 68 3.10 17.31 10.21
C THR A 68 1.81 17.22 9.40
N GLY A 69 0.80 16.50 9.90
CA GLY A 69 -0.48 16.34 9.22
C GLY A 69 -1.21 17.67 9.01
N VAL A 70 -1.17 18.59 9.98
CA VAL A 70 -1.75 19.94 9.83
C VAL A 70 -0.99 20.75 8.78
N LYS A 71 0.35 20.69 8.75
CA LYS A 71 1.15 21.36 7.71
C LYS A 71 0.86 20.82 6.32
N GLU A 72 0.70 19.52 6.18
CA GLU A 72 0.34 18.88 4.91
C GLU A 72 -1.08 19.24 4.48
N TRP A 73 -2.05 19.27 5.39
CA TRP A 73 -3.42 19.72 5.11
C TRP A 73 -3.47 21.19 4.65
N VAL A 74 -2.70 22.06 5.30
CA VAL A 74 -2.57 23.47 4.89
C VAL A 74 -1.91 23.57 3.51
N GLY A 75 -0.90 22.73 3.22
CA GLY A 75 -0.29 22.63 1.90
C GLY A 75 -1.29 22.20 0.82
N ILE A 76 -2.08 21.17 1.10
CA ILE A 76 -3.13 20.68 0.19
C ILE A 76 -4.18 21.76 -0.05
N LEU A 77 -4.67 22.42 1.00
CA LEU A 77 -5.63 23.53 0.89
C LEU A 77 -5.06 24.70 0.08
N ALA A 78 -3.81 25.11 0.34
CA ALA A 78 -3.15 26.19 -0.39
C ALA A 78 -2.96 25.86 -1.87
N TYR A 79 -2.54 24.63 -2.20
CA TYR A 79 -2.36 24.19 -3.59
C TYR A 79 -3.67 23.93 -4.32
N SER A 80 -4.72 23.49 -3.62
CA SER A 80 -6.06 23.32 -4.16
C SER A 80 -6.71 24.68 -4.47
N LEU A 81 -6.61 25.65 -3.55
CA LEU A 81 -7.10 27.02 -3.78
C LEU A 81 -6.28 27.77 -4.84
N SER A 82 -4.99 27.46 -4.98
CA SER A 82 -4.15 27.98 -6.07
C SER A 82 -4.45 27.36 -7.44
N GLY A 83 -5.45 26.46 -7.55
CA GLY A 83 -5.89 25.88 -8.81
C GLY A 83 -4.93 24.87 -9.44
N LYS A 84 -3.96 24.35 -8.67
CA LYS A 84 -2.95 23.40 -9.16
C LYS A 84 -3.38 21.93 -9.09
N MET A 85 -4.45 21.62 -8.35
CA MET A 85 -4.96 20.26 -8.21
C MET A 85 -6.39 20.16 -8.76
N ASN A 86 -6.49 19.84 -10.06
CA ASN A 86 -7.69 19.32 -10.69
C ASN A 86 -7.38 17.90 -11.22
N GLY A 87 -8.19 16.91 -10.81
CA GLY A 87 -8.29 15.57 -11.43
C GLY A 87 -7.42 14.48 -10.78
N CYS A 88 -7.89 13.26 -10.49
CA CYS A 88 -9.08 12.52 -10.90
C CYS A 88 -9.75 11.82 -9.71
#